data_AF-A0A259S340-F1
#
_entry.id   AF-A0A259S340-F1
#
_cell.length_a   1.000
_cell.length_b   1.000
_cell.length_c   1.000
_cell.angle_alpha   90.00
_cell.angle_beta   90.00
_cell.angle_gamma   90.00
#
_symmetry.space_group_name_H-M   'P 1'
#
loop_
_entity.id
_entity.type
_entity.pdbx_description
1 polymer ?
#
loop_
_entity_poly.entity_id
_entity_poly.type
_entity_poly.pdbx_seq_one_letter_code
_entity_poly.pdbx_strand_id
1 'polypeptide(L)'
;MIPVITIDGPSGSGKGTLARRLAEQLGFHLLDSGALYRLTALAARKRNIDLEDPAVAAVAQSLNVRFDPDGAAYLDDACVDSVLRTEQTGAMASKIAARPDVRAALLERQRAFAAAPGLVADGRDMGTVVFPEAPAKLFLDASA
;
A
#
# COMPACT_ATOMS: atom_id res chain seq x y z
N MET A 1 -12.59 17.27 8.30
CA MET A 1 -11.32 16.62 7.89
C MET A 1 -11.43 15.15 8.26
N ILE A 2 -11.07 14.23 7.37
CA ILE A 2 -11.06 12.80 7.70
C ILE A 2 -9.86 12.53 8.63
N PRO A 3 -10.04 11.91 9.80
CA PRO A 3 -8.92 11.59 10.67
C PRO A 3 -8.04 10.51 10.03
N VAL A 4 -6.72 10.76 9.99
CA VAL A 4 -5.71 9.83 9.45
C VAL A 4 -4.69 9.52 10.54
N ILE A 5 -4.39 8.25 10.73
CA ILE A 5 -3.28 7.76 11.56
C ILE A 5 -2.27 7.11 10.64
N THR A 6 -1.02 7.57 10.66
CA THR A 6 0.05 6.96 9.85
C THR A 6 0.93 6.07 10.71
N ILE A 7 1.35 4.93 10.14
CA ILE A 7 2.26 3.97 10.76
C ILE A 7 3.36 3.69 9.76
N ASP A 8 4.54 4.27 10.02
CA ASP A 8 5.72 4.12 9.18
C ASP A 8 6.76 3.21 9.82
N GLY A 9 7.62 2.59 9.01
CA GLY A 9 8.75 1.80 9.51
C GLY A 9 9.31 0.81 8.49
N PRO A 10 10.39 0.07 8.82
CA PRO A 10 10.96 -0.92 7.94
C PRO A 10 10.03 -2.12 7.70
N SER A 11 10.38 -2.95 6.73
CA SER A 11 9.75 -4.27 6.56
C SER A 11 10.04 -5.13 7.79
N GLY A 12 9.08 -5.94 8.24
CA GLY A 12 9.27 -6.84 9.38
C GLY A 12 9.04 -6.25 10.77
N SER A 13 8.90 -4.92 10.93
CA SER A 13 8.68 -4.30 12.27
C SER A 13 7.26 -4.48 12.85
N GLY A 14 6.42 -5.33 12.26
CA GLY A 14 5.06 -5.61 12.77
C GLY A 14 4.00 -4.57 12.42
N LYS A 15 4.34 -3.53 11.65
CA LYS A 15 3.46 -2.41 11.26
C LYS A 15 2.07 -2.82 10.76
N GLY A 16 2.01 -3.72 9.78
CA GLY A 16 0.75 -4.14 9.18
C GLY A 16 -0.17 -4.87 10.17
N THR A 17 0.41 -5.54 11.17
CA THR A 17 -0.38 -6.15 12.26
C THR A 17 -0.95 -5.08 13.19
N LEU A 18 -0.15 -4.08 13.56
CA LEU A 18 -0.63 -2.95 14.36
C LEU A 18 -1.71 -2.15 13.61
N ALA A 19 -1.46 -1.83 12.34
CA ALA A 19 -2.35 -1.04 11.51
C ALA A 19 -3.72 -1.69 11.36
N ARG A 20 -3.76 -3.00 11.09
CA ARG A 20 -5.01 -3.76 10.99
C ARG A 20 -5.79 -3.73 12.31
N ARG A 21 -5.14 -4.07 13.42
CA ARG A 21 -5.79 -4.08 14.74
C ARG A 21 -6.32 -2.69 15.13
N LEU A 22 -5.56 -1.64 14.83
CA LEU A 22 -5.98 -0.28 15.11
C LEU A 22 -7.18 0.15 14.25
N ALA A 23 -7.16 -0.19 12.96
CA ALA A 23 -8.27 0.07 12.04
C ALA A 23 -9.54 -0.63 12.51
N GLU A 24 -9.45 -1.93 12.85
CA GLU A 24 -10.57 -2.71 13.41
C GLU A 24 -11.12 -2.11 14.71
N GLN A 25 -10.25 -1.74 15.66
CA GLN A 25 -10.67 -1.17 16.94
C GLN A 25 -11.35 0.20 16.80
N LEU A 26 -10.93 1.01 15.83
CA LEU A 26 -11.48 2.35 15.59
C LEU A 26 -12.64 2.35 14.58
N GLY A 27 -12.89 1.23 13.90
CA GLY A 27 -13.80 1.17 12.75
C GLY A 27 -13.33 2.00 11.55
N PHE A 28 -12.02 2.25 11.44
CA PHE A 28 -11.42 3.05 10.37
C PHE A 28 -11.11 2.18 9.16
N HIS A 29 -10.98 2.81 7.99
CA HIS A 29 -10.42 2.17 6.81
C HIS A 29 -8.95 1.83 7.03
N LEU A 30 -8.47 0.82 6.30
CA LEU A 30 -7.05 0.42 6.30
C LEU A 30 -6.45 0.64 4.92
N LEU A 31 -5.29 1.29 4.87
CA LEU A 31 -4.44 1.36 3.68
C LEU A 31 -3.11 0.65 3.97
N ASP A 32 -2.84 -0.46 3.28
CA ASP A 32 -1.50 -1.07 3.16
C ASP A 32 -0.86 -0.56 1.86
N SER A 33 -0.01 0.46 1.95
CA SER A 33 0.67 1.01 0.78
C SER A 33 1.58 -0.01 0.11
N GLY A 34 2.20 -0.90 0.89
CA GLY A 34 3.05 -1.99 0.38
C GLY A 34 2.28 -2.97 -0.51
N ALA A 35 1.02 -3.27 -0.16
CA ALA A 35 0.14 -4.07 -0.99
C ALA A 35 -0.12 -3.42 -2.36
N LEU A 36 -0.29 -2.09 -2.43
CA LEU A 36 -0.49 -1.39 -3.70
C LEU A 36 0.73 -1.50 -4.64
N TYR A 37 1.94 -1.36 -4.11
CA TYR A 37 3.16 -1.57 -4.91
C TYR A 37 3.27 -3.04 -5.37
N ARG A 38 3.00 -4.00 -4.49
CA ARG A 38 2.99 -5.43 -4.85
C ARG A 38 1.96 -5.75 -5.94
N LEU A 39 0.76 -5.21 -5.84
CA LEU A 39 -0.29 -5.37 -6.85
C LEU A 39 0.08 -4.73 -8.18
N THR A 40 0.68 -3.54 -8.15
CA THR A 40 1.16 -2.85 -9.35
C THR A 40 2.22 -3.67 -10.07
N ALA A 41 3.20 -4.20 -9.33
CA ALA A 41 4.23 -5.06 -9.89
C ALA A 41 3.65 -6.36 -10.49
N LEU A 42 2.70 -6.99 -9.79
CA LEU A 42 2.03 -8.19 -10.26
C LEU A 42 1.19 -7.91 -11.52
N ALA A 43 0.47 -6.79 -11.57
CA ALA A 43 -0.31 -6.37 -12.72
C ALA A 43 0.58 -6.09 -13.94
N ALA A 44 1.72 -5.41 -13.76
CA ALA A 44 2.68 -5.17 -14.82
C ALA A 44 3.21 -6.50 -15.40
N ARG A 45 3.58 -7.45 -14.53
CA ARG A 45 4.00 -8.79 -14.95
C ARG A 45 2.92 -9.57 -15.70
N LYS A 46 1.67 -9.55 -15.24
CA LYS A 46 0.54 -10.18 -15.94
C LYS A 46 0.33 -9.59 -17.35
N ARG A 47 0.66 -8.32 -17.54
CA ARG A 47 0.58 -7.61 -18.82
C ARG A 47 1.87 -7.74 -19.67
N ASN A 48 2.84 -8.56 -19.25
CA ASN A 48 4.16 -8.71 -19.88
C ASN A 48 4.94 -7.39 -20.01
N ILE A 49 4.73 -6.46 -19.08
CA ILE A 49 5.46 -5.19 -19.00
C ILE A 49 6.69 -5.39 -18.12
N ASP A 50 7.86 -4.96 -18.61
CA ASP A 50 9.08 -4.96 -17.83
C ASP A 50 8.96 -3.97 -16.65
N LEU A 51 9.50 -4.33 -15.47
CA LEU A 51 9.38 -3.49 -14.28
C LEU A 51 10.21 -2.20 -14.34
N GLU A 52 11.09 -2.06 -15.32
CA GLU A 52 11.83 -0.84 -15.63
C GLU A 52 11.13 0.02 -16.70
N ASP A 53 10.09 -0.51 -17.36
CA ASP A 53 9.35 0.22 -18.40
C ASP A 53 8.55 1.41 -17.79
N PRO A 54 8.57 2.61 -18.39
CA PRO A 54 7.72 3.74 -17.98
C PRO A 54 6.22 3.41 -17.90
N ALA A 55 5.74 2.43 -18.68
CA ALA A 55 4.35 1.98 -18.69
C ALA A 55 3.87 1.45 -17.33
N VAL A 56 4.77 1.08 -16.41
CA VAL A 56 4.41 0.67 -15.04
C VAL A 56 3.64 1.77 -14.30
N ALA A 57 3.94 3.06 -14.55
CA ALA A 57 3.20 4.15 -13.95
C ALA A 57 1.72 4.15 -14.39
N ALA A 58 1.44 3.87 -15.67
CA ALA A 58 0.08 3.75 -16.19
C ALA A 58 -0.65 2.52 -15.63
N VAL A 59 0.07 1.43 -15.37
CA VAL A 59 -0.48 0.26 -14.66
C VAL A 59 -0.91 0.65 -13.24
N ALA A 60 -0.10 1.43 -12.54
CA ALA A 60 -0.41 1.88 -11.17
C ALA A 60 -1.66 2.78 -11.12
N GLN A 61 -1.83 3.67 -12.10
CA GLN A 61 -3.03 4.53 -12.21
C GLN A 61 -4.29 3.72 -12.51
N SER A 62 -4.20 2.75 -13.42
CA SER A 62 -5.32 1.92 -13.88
C SER A 62 -5.50 0.63 -13.07
N LEU A 63 -4.90 0.53 -11.89
CA LEU A 63 -4.94 -0.69 -11.08
C LEU A 63 -6.40 -0.99 -10.68
N ASN A 64 -6.91 -2.16 -11.03
CA ASN A 64 -8.24 -2.61 -10.61
C ASN A 64 -8.08 -3.52 -9.38
N VAL A 65 -8.02 -2.91 -8.20
CA VAL A 65 -7.84 -3.60 -6.92
C VAL A 65 -9.11 -3.51 -6.08
N ARG A 66 -9.45 -4.64 -5.44
CA ARG A 66 -10.42 -4.70 -4.35
C ARG A 66 -9.81 -5.51 -3.20
N PHE A 67 -10.07 -5.09 -1.97
CA PHE A 67 -9.85 -5.90 -0.78
C PHE A 67 -11.21 -6.37 -0.26
N ASP A 68 -11.32 -7.62 0.16
CA ASP A 68 -12.53 -8.10 0.83
C ASP A 68 -12.50 -7.76 2.34
N PRO A 69 -13.59 -7.99 3.08
CA PRO A 69 -13.65 -7.71 4.52
C PRO A 69 -12.61 -8.47 5.35
N ASP A 70 -12.18 -9.64 4.89
CA ASP A 70 -11.14 -10.45 5.54
C ASP A 70 -9.72 -9.98 5.18
N GLY A 71 -9.61 -8.99 4.29
CA GLY A 71 -8.37 -8.36 3.86
C GLY A 71 -7.65 -9.08 2.73
N ALA A 72 -8.29 -10.04 2.06
CA ALA A 72 -7.73 -10.68 0.88
C ALA A 72 -7.75 -9.74 -0.32
N ALA A 73 -6.63 -9.68 -1.03
CA ALA A 73 -6.47 -8.81 -2.19
C ALA A 73 -6.94 -9.47 -3.49
N TYR A 74 -7.68 -8.73 -4.30
CA TYR A 74 -8.14 -9.11 -5.63
C TYR A 74 -7.58 -8.14 -6.66
N LEU A 75 -7.12 -8.68 -7.79
CA LEU A 75 -6.63 -7.94 -8.94
C LEU A 75 -7.36 -8.45 -10.19
N ASP A 76 -8.09 -7.56 -10.88
CA ASP A 76 -8.94 -7.91 -12.02
C ASP A 76 -9.88 -9.09 -11.68
N ASP A 77 -10.57 -8.99 -10.54
CA ASP A 77 -11.48 -10.00 -9.96
C ASP A 77 -10.86 -11.34 -9.56
N ALA A 78 -9.57 -11.57 -9.80
CA ALA A 78 -8.85 -12.74 -9.33
C ALA A 78 -8.28 -12.50 -7.92
N CYS A 79 -8.56 -13.42 -6.99
CA CYS A 79 -7.89 -13.43 -5.69
C CYS A 79 -6.38 -13.66 -5.90
N VAL A 80 -5.56 -12.77 -5.38
CA VAL A 80 -4.09 -12.80 -5.51
C VAL A 80 -3.38 -12.78 -4.17
N ASP A 81 -4.08 -12.91 -3.04
CA ASP A 81 -3.51 -12.73 -1.70
C ASP A 81 -2.29 -13.64 -1.44
N SER A 82 -2.36 -14.92 -1.83
CA SER A 82 -1.26 -15.87 -1.65
C SER A 82 0.00 -15.47 -2.43
N VAL A 83 -0.17 -15.06 -3.68
CA VAL A 83 0.94 -14.61 -4.55
C VAL A 83 1.47 -13.26 -4.07
N LEU A 84 0.58 -12.37 -3.62
CA LEU A 84 0.93 -11.03 -3.19
C LEU A 84 1.93 -11.05 -2.03
N ARG A 85 1.78 -11.99 -1.09
CA ARG A 85 2.62 -12.09 0.12
C ARG A 85 3.93 -12.84 -0.09
N THR A 86 4.24 -13.27 -1.31
CA THR A 86 5.50 -13.96 -1.62
C THR A 86 6.71 -13.01 -1.58
N GLU A 87 7.88 -13.56 -1.24
CA GLU A 87 9.15 -12.83 -1.29
C GLU A 87 9.42 -12.27 -2.68
N GLN A 88 9.15 -13.06 -3.73
CA GLN A 88 9.31 -12.63 -5.13
C GLN A 88 8.50 -11.36 -5.44
N THR A 89 7.22 -11.32 -5.02
CA THR A 89 6.39 -10.13 -5.24
C THR A 89 6.84 -8.95 -4.39
N GLY A 90 7.32 -9.21 -3.17
CA GLY A 90 7.98 -8.20 -2.33
C GLY A 90 9.21 -7.59 -2.99
N ALA A 91 10.07 -8.40 -3.61
CA ALA A 91 11.25 -7.94 -4.33
C ALA A 91 10.88 -7.09 -5.55
N MET A 92 9.86 -7.51 -6.32
CA MET A 92 9.36 -6.72 -7.45
C MET A 92 8.77 -5.37 -7.01
N ALA A 93 8.00 -5.36 -5.92
CA ALA A 93 7.45 -4.13 -5.33
C ALA A 93 8.56 -3.16 -4.91
N SER A 94 9.61 -3.66 -4.26
CA SER A 94 10.77 -2.85 -3.86
C SER A 94 11.45 -2.17 -5.04
N LYS A 95 11.58 -2.86 -6.19
CA LYS A 95 12.15 -2.26 -7.42
C LYS A 95 11.32 -1.07 -7.89
N ILE A 96 10.01 -1.25 -8.04
CA ILE A 96 9.15 -0.18 -8.55
C ILE A 96 8.89 0.93 -7.52
N ALA A 97 8.96 0.64 -6.22
CA ALA A 97 8.80 1.63 -5.15
C ALA A 97 9.94 2.64 -5.08
N ALA A 98 11.11 2.34 -5.67
CA ALA A 98 12.20 3.28 -5.84
C ALA A 98 11.97 4.28 -6.99
N ARG A 99 11.01 4.01 -7.88
CA ARG A 99 10.77 4.81 -9.08
C ARG A 99 9.85 6.01 -8.81
N PRO A 100 10.28 7.26 -9.06
CA PRO A 100 9.48 8.46 -8.78
C PRO A 100 8.16 8.54 -9.55
N ASP A 101 8.14 8.08 -10.80
CA ASP A 101 6.95 8.06 -11.66
C ASP A 101 5.86 7.13 -11.12
N VAL A 102 6.23 5.94 -10.65
CA VAL A 102 5.31 4.98 -10.02
C VAL A 102 4.79 5.53 -8.69
N ARG A 103 5.66 6.11 -7.87
CA ARG A 103 5.27 6.74 -6.60
C ARG A 103 4.26 7.87 -6.82
N ALA A 104 4.50 8.73 -7.81
CA ALA A 104 3.59 9.82 -8.17
C ALA A 104 2.24 9.27 -8.66
N ALA A 105 2.25 8.23 -9.50
CA ALA A 105 1.05 7.58 -10.00
C ALA A 105 0.17 6.97 -8.89
N LEU A 106 0.79 6.45 -7.81
CA LEU A 106 0.08 5.90 -6.66
C LEU A 106 -0.31 6.93 -5.61
N LEU A 107 0.21 8.16 -5.66
CA LEU A 107 0.03 9.16 -4.60
C LEU A 107 -1.45 9.54 -4.43
N GLU A 108 -2.10 9.96 -5.51
CA GLU A 108 -3.50 10.37 -5.49
C GLU A 108 -4.41 9.20 -5.09
N ARG A 109 -4.07 7.99 -5.54
CA ARG A 109 -4.79 6.78 -5.14
C ARG A 109 -4.70 6.53 -3.65
N GLN A 110 -3.50 6.63 -3.07
CA GLN A 110 -3.31 6.47 -1.62
C GLN A 110 -4.10 7.52 -0.84
N ARG A 111 -4.07 8.78 -1.28
CA ARG A 111 -4.85 9.86 -0.66
C ARG A 111 -6.35 9.62 -0.72
N ALA A 112 -6.85 9.00 -1.79
CA ALA A 112 -8.26 8.67 -1.94
C ALA A 112 -8.78 7.63 -0.92
N PHE A 113 -7.91 6.89 -0.23
CA PHE A 113 -8.32 6.01 0.88
C PHE A 113 -8.74 6.79 2.13
N ALA A 114 -8.43 8.08 2.23
CA ALA A 114 -8.86 8.91 3.35
C ALA A 114 -10.35 9.23 3.24
N ALA A 115 -11.18 8.31 3.72
CA ALA A 115 -12.64 8.41 3.76
C ALA A 115 -13.17 8.30 5.20
N ALA A 116 -14.39 8.77 5.44
CA ALA A 116 -15.06 8.62 6.73
C ALA A 116 -15.30 7.12 7.03
N PRO A 117 -15.20 6.67 8.30
CA PRO A 117 -15.03 7.49 9.51
C PRO A 117 -13.57 7.89 9.81
N GLY A 118 -12.60 7.30 9.14
CA GLY A 118 -11.17 7.58 9.31
C GLY A 118 -10.30 6.60 8.53
N LEU A 119 -8.99 6.80 8.57
CA LEU A 119 -8.00 5.95 7.90
C LEU A 119 -6.82 5.62 8.82
N VAL A 120 -6.40 4.36 8.84
CA VAL A 120 -5.08 3.94 9.29
C VAL A 120 -4.23 3.59 8.06
N ALA A 121 -3.13 4.31 7.85
CA ALA A 121 -2.25 4.16 6.70
C ALA A 121 -0.88 3.57 7.10
N ASP A 122 -0.56 2.39 6.58
CA ASP A 122 0.70 1.67 6.79
C ASP A 122 1.66 1.88 5.60
N GLY A 123 2.92 2.22 5.90
CA GLY A 123 3.94 2.36 4.86
C GLY A 123 5.34 2.71 5.37
N ARG A 124 6.05 3.48 4.56
CA ARG A 124 7.43 3.95 4.85
C ARG A 124 7.53 5.48 4.95
N ASP A 125 6.62 6.19 4.29
CA ASP A 125 6.58 7.65 4.16
C ASP A 125 5.14 8.19 4.18
N MET A 126 4.23 7.50 4.88
CA MET A 126 2.84 7.90 5.03
C MET A 126 2.71 9.22 5.78
N GLY A 127 3.41 9.39 6.89
CA GLY A 127 3.36 10.59 7.73
C GLY A 127 4.20 11.76 7.23
N THR A 128 5.08 11.54 6.26
CA THR A 128 6.02 12.56 5.74
C THR A 128 5.68 13.03 4.32
N VAL A 129 5.20 12.13 3.46
CA VAL A 129 4.94 12.43 2.04
C VAL A 129 3.45 12.33 1.70
N VAL A 130 2.80 11.24 2.09
CA VAL A 130 1.41 10.98 1.63
C VAL A 130 0.39 11.81 2.40
N PHE A 131 0.49 11.79 3.74
CA PHE A 131 -0.37 12.47 4.70
C PHE A 131 0.45 13.29 5.71
N PRO A 132 1.15 14.36 5.25
CA PRO A 132 1.95 15.21 6.12
C PRO A 132 1.13 15.92 7.20
N GLU A 133 -0.18 16.10 6.98
CA GLU A 133 -1.08 16.73 7.95
C GLU A 133 -1.77 15.73 8.88
N ALA A 134 -1.38 14.44 8.86
CA ALA A 134 -1.98 13.44 9.73
C ALA A 134 -1.81 13.82 11.22
N PRO A 135 -2.91 13.87 12.01
CA PRO A 135 -2.85 14.27 13.42
C PRO A 135 -2.09 13.28 14.32
N ALA A 136 -1.97 12.02 13.91
CA ALA A 136 -1.20 11.01 14.63
C ALA A 136 -0.25 10.28 13.67
N LYS A 137 1.03 10.25 14.01
CA LYS A 137 2.10 9.63 13.21
C LYS A 137 2.94 8.74 14.11
N LEU A 138 2.92 7.44 13.84
CA LEU A 138 3.70 6.44 14.53
C LEU A 138 4.85 5.99 13.63
N PHE A 139 6.02 5.79 14.23
CA PHE A 139 7.13 5.11 13.58
C PHE A 139 7.49 3.85 14.37
N LEU A 140 7.38 2.69 13.74
CA LEU A 140 7.65 1.39 14.36
C LEU A 140 9.00 0.89 13.92
N ASP A 141 9.85 0.56 14.90
CA ASP A 141 11.15 -0.04 14.69
C ASP A 141 11.23 -1.39 15.43
N ALA A 142 12.09 -2.28 14.94
CA ALA A 142 12.34 -3.59 15.54
C ALA A 142 13.77 -4.04 15.20
N SER A 143 14.46 -4.63 16.18
CA SER A 143 15.75 -5.30 15.94
C SER A 143 15.54 -6.56 15.11
N ALA A 144 16.46 -6.79 14.17
CA ALA A 144 16.52 -8.02 13.36
C ALA A 144 17.00 -9.23 14.17
#